data_AF-A0A6J3C472-F1
#
_entry.id   AF-A0A6J3C472-F1
#
_cell.length_a   1.000
_cell.length_b   1.000
_cell.length_c   1.000
_cell.angle_alpha   90.00
_cell.angle_beta   90.00
_cell.angle_gamma   90.00
#
_symmetry.space_group_name_H-M   'P 1'
#
loop_
_entity.id
_entity.type
_entity.pdbx_description
1 polymer ?
#
loop_
_entity_poly.entity_id
_entity_poly.type
_entity_poly.pdbx_seq_one_letter_code
_entity_poly.pdbx_strand_id
1 'polypeptide(L)'
;MVNPCERRAVACILLAIIAVVAAASYDRERLEIAKQILEEVPLTDGHNDLPWNIRKFLRNQINDFELDTDLTVVEPWSISKYSHTDLPRLREGMVGAQVSRYISCSVAMD
;
A
#
# COMPACT_ATOMS: atom_id res chain seq x y z
N MET A 1 -30.23 -23.16 -34.33
CA MET A 1 -29.19 -22.60 -35.24
C MET A 1 -28.84 -21.21 -34.74
N VAL A 2 -27.66 -21.01 -34.15
CA VAL A 2 -27.21 -19.70 -33.65
C VAL A 2 -27.02 -18.75 -34.82
N ASN A 3 -27.69 -17.59 -34.78
CA ASN A 3 -27.69 -16.64 -35.88
C ASN A 3 -26.32 -15.91 -36.01
N PRO A 4 -25.99 -15.33 -37.17
CA PRO A 4 -24.69 -14.69 -37.38
C PRO A 4 -24.40 -13.53 -36.40
N CYS A 5 -25.45 -12.87 -35.89
CA CYS A 5 -25.34 -11.80 -34.90
C CYS A 5 -24.88 -12.35 -33.54
N GLU A 6 -25.49 -13.43 -33.05
CA GLU A 6 -25.10 -14.13 -31.83
C GLU A 6 -23.67 -14.67 -31.89
N ARG A 7 -23.25 -15.22 -33.04
CA ARG A 7 -21.86 -15.68 -33.22
C ARG A 7 -20.85 -14.54 -33.13
N ARG A 8 -21.16 -13.38 -33.71
CA ARG A 8 -20.31 -12.18 -33.61
C ARG A 8 -20.28 -11.62 -32.20
N ALA A 9 -21.42 -11.58 -31.52
CA ALA A 9 -21.51 -11.14 -30.13
C ALA A 9 -20.67 -12.04 -29.20
N VAL A 10 -20.78 -13.36 -29.34
CA VAL A 10 -19.97 -14.33 -28.59
C VAL A 10 -18.47 -14.15 -28.89
N ALA A 11 -18.09 -13.96 -30.15
CA ALA A 11 -16.69 -13.71 -30.51
C ALA A 11 -16.13 -12.42 -29.88
N CYS A 12 -16.90 -11.33 -29.89
CA CYS A 12 -16.49 -10.08 -29.24
C CYS A 12 -16.34 -10.23 -27.72
N ILE A 13 -17.27 -10.93 -27.06
CA ILE A 13 -17.20 -11.21 -25.62
C ILE A 13 -15.95 -12.04 -25.30
N LEU A 14 -15.68 -13.10 -26.08
CA LEU A 14 -14.49 -13.93 -25.89
C LEU A 14 -13.20 -13.12 -26.07
N LEU A 15 -13.12 -12.27 -27.09
CA LEU A 15 -11.97 -11.39 -27.29
C LEU A 15 -11.78 -10.40 -26.14
N ALA A 16 -12.87 -9.81 -25.63
CA ALA A 16 -12.80 -8.91 -24.48
C ALA A 16 -12.31 -9.65 -23.22
N ILE A 17 -12.81 -10.87 -22.96
CA ILE A 17 -12.35 -11.69 -21.85
C ILE A 17 -10.85 -12.01 -21.98
N ILE A 18 -10.40 -12.44 -23.17
CA ILE A 18 -8.98 -12.73 -23.42
C ILE A 18 -8.11 -11.50 -23.16
N ALA A 19 -8.53 -10.32 -23.65
CA ALA A 19 -7.79 -9.08 -23.43
C ALA A 19 -7.68 -8.71 -21.94
N VAL A 20 -8.77 -8.85 -21.18
CA VAL A 20 -8.78 -8.58 -19.73
C VAL A 20 -7.89 -9.58 -18.98
N VAL A 21 -7.97 -10.87 -19.33
CA VAL A 21 -7.14 -11.92 -18.70
C VAL A 21 -5.66 -11.71 -19.01
N ALA A 22 -5.32 -11.35 -20.25
CA ALA A 22 -3.94 -11.05 -20.64
C ALA A 22 -3.37 -9.85 -19.89
N ALA A 23 -4.13 -8.75 -19.79
CA ALA A 23 -3.73 -7.57 -19.01
C ALA A 23 -3.52 -7.91 -17.52
N ALA A 24 -4.46 -8.62 -16.91
CA ALA A 24 -4.33 -9.03 -15.50
C ALA A 24 -3.14 -9.99 -15.27
N SER A 25 -2.82 -10.85 -16.24
CA SER A 25 -1.67 -11.75 -16.15
C SER A 25 -0.35 -10.98 -16.22
N TYR A 26 -0.28 -9.98 -17.10
CA TYR A 26 0.89 -9.10 -17.23
C TYR A 26 1.16 -8.30 -15.94
N ASP A 27 0.12 -7.74 -15.31
CA ASP A 27 0.26 -7.02 -14.06
C ASP A 27 0.72 -7.93 -12.91
N ARG A 28 0.24 -9.18 -12.86
CA ARG A 28 0.71 -10.18 -11.90
C ARG A 28 2.18 -10.52 -12.10
N GLU A 29 2.61 -10.76 -13.33
CA GLU A 29 4.02 -11.05 -13.64
C GLU A 29 4.93 -9.91 -13.17
N ARG A 30 4.55 -8.67 -13.46
CA ARG A 30 5.31 -7.49 -13.01
C ARG A 30 5.36 -7.35 -11.49
N LEU A 31 4.27 -7.64 -10.80
CA LEU A 31 4.23 -7.62 -9.34
C LEU A 31 5.14 -8.69 -8.74
N GLU A 32 5.16 -9.90 -9.30
CA GLU A 32 6.05 -10.97 -8.84
C GLU A 32 7.52 -10.62 -9.07
N ILE A 33 7.86 -10.03 -10.22
CA ILE A 33 9.21 -9.51 -10.46
C ILE A 33 9.59 -8.44 -9.42
N ALA A 34 8.67 -7.51 -9.12
CA ALA A 34 8.92 -6.48 -8.12
C ALA A 34 9.17 -7.09 -6.73
N LYS A 35 8.38 -8.10 -6.33
CA LYS A 35 8.59 -8.83 -5.07
C LYS A 35 9.95 -9.52 -5.04
N GLN A 36 10.32 -10.25 -6.09
CA GLN A 36 11.63 -10.91 -6.19
C GLN A 36 12.78 -9.92 -5.99
N ILE A 37 12.70 -8.74 -6.60
CA ILE A 37 13.69 -7.67 -6.41
C ILE A 37 13.73 -7.21 -4.95
N LEU A 38 12.57 -7.03 -4.31
CA LEU A 38 12.47 -6.55 -2.92
C LEU A 38 12.91 -7.61 -1.89
N GLU A 39 12.90 -8.90 -2.23
CA GLU A 39 13.49 -9.96 -1.40
C GLU A 39 15.03 -9.85 -1.35
N GLU A 40 15.66 -9.48 -2.46
CA GLU A 40 17.12 -9.33 -2.56
C GLU A 40 17.61 -7.94 -2.14
N VAL A 41 16.84 -6.90 -2.47
CA VAL A 41 17.18 -5.49 -2.27
C VAL A 41 16.06 -4.82 -1.48
N PRO A 42 16.15 -4.80 -0.14
CA PRO A 42 15.09 -4.27 0.70
C PRO A 42 14.82 -2.78 0.43
N LEU A 43 13.55 -2.41 0.32
CA LEU A 43 13.16 -1.01 0.09
C LEU A 43 13.54 -0.14 1.30
N THR A 44 14.21 0.97 1.05
CA THR A 44 14.53 1.99 2.06
C THR A 44 13.69 3.25 1.80
N ASP A 45 12.74 3.52 2.69
CA ASP A 45 11.94 4.74 2.65
C ASP A 45 12.62 5.86 3.45
N GLY A 46 12.77 7.03 2.83
CA GLY A 46 13.45 8.18 3.39
C GLY A 46 12.54 9.19 4.10
N HIS A 47 11.21 9.05 4.00
CA HIS A 47 10.30 10.05 4.56
C HIS A 47 8.94 9.45 4.97
N ASN A 48 8.87 8.99 6.21
CA ASN A 48 7.62 8.50 6.81
C ASN A 48 7.13 9.42 7.94
N ASP A 49 5.89 9.88 7.90
CA ASP A 49 5.32 10.80 8.91
C ASP A 49 4.72 10.12 10.16
N LEU A 50 4.96 8.82 10.37
CA LEU A 50 4.49 8.10 11.56
C LEU A 50 4.84 8.81 12.89
N PRO A 51 6.05 9.39 13.10
CA PRO A 51 6.34 10.12 14.32
C PRO A 51 5.44 11.35 14.55
N TRP A 52 5.00 12.02 13.47
CA TRP A 52 4.04 13.10 13.57
C TRP A 52 2.67 12.59 14.03
N ASN A 53 2.21 11.47 13.48
CA ASN A 53 0.96 10.83 13.90
C ASN A 53 1.02 10.38 15.37
N ILE A 54 2.13 9.76 15.80
CA ILE A 54 2.37 9.38 17.20
C ILE A 54 2.31 10.62 18.11
N ARG A 55 2.94 11.72 17.71
CA ARG A 55 2.85 12.99 18.45
C ARG A 55 1.42 13.49 18.55
N LYS A 56 0.66 13.46 17.45
CA LYS A 56 -0.71 13.98 17.38
C LYS A 56 -1.70 13.14 18.18
N PHE A 57 -1.66 11.82 18.03
CA PHE A 57 -2.65 10.92 18.61
C PHE A 57 -2.27 10.49 20.03
N LEU A 58 -1.00 10.20 20.26
CA LEU A 58 -0.53 9.62 21.52
C LEU A 58 0.24 10.59 22.39
N ARG A 59 0.51 11.82 21.91
CA ARG A 59 1.37 12.78 22.61
C ARG A 59 2.73 12.17 23.00
N ASN A 60 3.27 11.32 22.11
CA ASN A 60 4.51 10.56 22.29
C ASN A 60 4.49 9.53 23.45
N GLN A 61 3.32 9.15 23.97
CA GLN A 61 3.18 8.11 24.99
C GLN A 61 2.95 6.75 24.31
N ILE A 62 4.03 5.99 24.11
CA ILE A 62 4.03 4.77 23.28
C ILE A 62 3.95 3.47 24.08
N ASN A 63 3.87 3.53 25.41
CA ASN A 63 3.90 2.33 26.27
C ASN A 63 2.78 1.35 25.94
N ASP A 64 1.60 1.88 25.58
CA ASP A 64 0.41 1.10 25.22
C ASP A 64 0.13 1.13 23.70
N PHE A 65 1.10 1.58 22.89
CA PHE A 65 0.94 1.66 21.45
C PHE A 65 1.47 0.40 20.76
N GLU A 66 0.56 -0.34 20.13
CA GLU A 66 0.88 -1.56 19.41
C GLU A 66 0.97 -1.31 17.90
N LEU A 67 2.19 -1.01 17.42
CA LEU A 67 2.45 -0.84 15.98
C LEU A 67 2.31 -2.15 15.19
N ASP A 68 2.32 -3.30 15.87
CA ASP A 68 2.13 -4.64 15.29
C ASP A 68 0.65 -5.07 15.18
N THR A 69 -0.24 -4.10 15.00
CA THR A 69 -1.66 -4.34 14.76
C THR A 69 -2.10 -3.66 13.47
N ASP A 70 -3.24 -4.08 12.93
CA ASP A 70 -3.86 -3.41 11.80
C ASP A 70 -4.46 -2.07 12.26
N LEU A 71 -3.73 -0.98 12.05
CA LEU A 71 -4.18 0.35 12.45
C LEU A 71 -5.33 0.87 11.56
N THR A 72 -5.69 0.18 10.46
CA THR A 72 -6.85 0.56 9.63
C THR A 72 -8.18 0.31 10.33
N VAL A 73 -8.19 -0.46 11.43
CA VAL A 73 -9.39 -0.73 12.22
C VAL A 73 -9.36 -0.14 13.63
N VAL A 74 -8.27 0.54 14.01
CA VAL A 74 -8.07 1.10 15.36
C VAL A 74 -8.24 2.61 15.35
N GLU A 75 -9.17 3.17 16.11
CA GLU A 75 -9.28 4.62 16.28
C GLU A 75 -8.16 5.18 17.20
N PRO A 76 -7.62 6.39 16.93
CA PRO A 76 -8.01 7.34 15.88
C PRO A 76 -7.31 7.11 14.53
N TRP A 77 -6.54 6.03 14.38
CA TRP A 77 -5.72 5.75 13.19
C TRP A 77 -6.58 5.44 11.97
N SER A 78 -7.61 4.60 12.13
CA SER A 78 -8.53 4.15 11.08
C SER A 78 -9.27 5.29 10.37
N ILE A 79 -9.60 6.36 11.10
CA ILE A 79 -10.31 7.53 10.58
C ILE A 79 -9.36 8.63 10.08
N SER A 80 -8.05 8.50 10.31
CA SER A 80 -7.06 9.48 9.89
C SER A 80 -6.65 9.28 8.44
N LYS A 81 -6.83 10.33 7.62
CA LYS A 81 -6.30 10.38 6.25
C LYS A 81 -4.77 10.42 6.15
N TYR A 82 -4.08 10.48 7.29
CA TYR A 82 -2.62 10.55 7.36
C TYR A 82 -2.01 9.29 7.95
N SER A 83 -2.80 8.30 8.36
CA SER A 83 -2.30 7.03 8.88
C SER A 83 -2.14 5.99 7.76
N HIS A 84 -0.89 5.75 7.38
CA HIS A 84 -0.53 4.81 6.31
C HIS A 84 0.46 3.75 6.77
N THR A 85 0.81 3.70 8.05
CA THR A 85 1.96 2.94 8.53
C THR A 85 1.63 2.16 9.79
N ASP A 86 1.74 0.85 9.67
CA ASP A 86 1.76 -0.15 10.74
C ASP A 86 2.64 -1.33 10.29
N LEU A 87 3.08 -2.18 11.21
CA LEU A 87 3.99 -3.28 10.86
C LEU A 87 3.37 -4.29 9.88
N PRO A 88 2.08 -4.67 9.97
CA PRO A 88 1.46 -5.52 8.95
C PRO A 88 1.59 -4.97 7.53
N ARG A 89 1.24 -3.70 7.29
CA ARG A 89 1.36 -3.08 5.96
C ARG A 89 2.81 -2.87 5.53
N LEU A 90 3.73 -2.61 6.46
CA LEU A 90 5.16 -2.51 6.15
C LEU A 90 5.76 -3.85 5.70
N ARG A 91 5.34 -4.95 6.33
CA ARG A 91 5.74 -6.30 5.93
C ARG A 91 5.12 -6.69 4.58
N GLU A 92 3.84 -6.40 4.38
CA GLU A 92 3.16 -6.62 3.10
C GLU A 92 3.82 -5.83 1.95
N GLY A 93 4.20 -4.58 2.21
CA GLY A 93 4.91 -3.71 1.27
C GLY A 93 6.40 -3.98 1.14
N MET A 94 6.95 -4.95 1.87
CA MET A 94 8.37 -5.33 1.85
C MET A 94 9.35 -4.16 2.12
N VAL A 95 8.97 -3.27 3.05
CA VAL A 95 9.81 -2.15 3.46
C VAL A 95 10.88 -2.64 4.43
N GLY A 96 12.14 -2.66 4.01
CA GLY A 96 13.25 -3.16 4.82
C GLY A 96 13.82 -2.13 5.81
N ALA A 97 13.75 -0.85 5.46
CA ALA A 97 14.24 0.24 6.30
C ALA A 97 13.40 1.51 6.11
N GLN A 98 13.32 2.30 7.18
CA GLN A 98 12.67 3.61 7.17
C GLN A 98 13.48 4.61 7.97
N VAL A 99 13.57 5.83 7.44
CA VAL A 99 14.10 6.99 8.15
C VAL A 99 13.00 8.04 8.21
N SER A 100 12.80 8.62 9.40
CA SER A 100 11.85 9.69 9.62
C SER A 100 12.44 10.81 10.45
N ARG A 101 12.16 12.04 10.04
CA ARG A 101 12.45 13.24 10.81
C ARG A 101 11.40 14.29 10.52
N TYR A 102 10.78 14.80 11.57
CA TYR A 102 9.87 15.92 11.51
C TYR A 102 10.27 17.00 12.52
N ILE A 103 10.28 18.25 12.07
CA ILE A 103 10.34 19.43 12.94
C ILE A 103 9.30 20.43 12.46
N SER A 104 8.60 21.07 13.39
CA SER A 104 7.65 22.12 13.01
C SER A 104 8.41 23.37 12.58
N CYS A 105 7.97 23.99 11.49
CA CYS A 105 8.56 25.23 10.96
C CYS A 105 8.59 26.34 12.02
N SER A 106 7.55 26.44 12.86
CA SER A 106 7.48 27.44 13.93
C SER A 106 8.56 27.28 15.00
N VAL A 107 9.14 26.08 15.14
CA VAL A 107 10.21 25.78 16.12
C VAL A 107 11.58 25.84 15.46
N ALA A 108 11.65 25.67 14.13
CA ALA A 108 12.88 25.70 13.36
C ALA A 108 13.34 27.12 12.99
N MET A 109 12.46 28.12 13.14
CA MET A 109 12.74 29.54 12.87
C MET A 109 13.14 30.34 14.12
N ASP A 110 13.21 29.69 15.28
CA ASP A 110 13.80 30.22 16.53
C ASP A 110 15.27 29.77 16.68
#